data_AF-A0A2N0WBT0-F1
#
_entry.id   AF-A0A2N0WBT0-F1
#
_cell.length_a   1.000
_cell.length_b   1.000
_cell.length_c   1.000
_cell.angle_alpha   90.00
_cell.angle_beta   90.00
_cell.angle_gamma   90.00
#
_symmetry.space_group_name_H-M   'P 1'
#
loop_
_entity.id
_entity.type
_entity.pdbx_description
1 polymer ?
#
loop_
_entity_poly.entity_id
_entity_poly.type
_entity_poly.pdbx_seq_one_letter_code
_entity_poly.pdbx_strand_id
1 'polypeptide(L)'
;MITKFTTPFSQYLCKDKDGFYNVRLGPKIYLAKLSLNYTPDFDKEFFGGAQDQKFDWYSIRVRDSQDGELRQITTDDLSKTWFKGALKKVINYQRAIERTARNSQGSRYSANQRTSYNNAQSN
;
A
#
# COMPACT_ATOMS: atom_id res chain seq x y z
N MET A 1 -0.93 21.19 -28.55
CA MET A 1 -1.55 21.25 -27.21
C MET A 1 -0.57 20.59 -26.23
N ILE A 2 0.14 21.35 -25.39
CA ILE A 2 1.15 20.79 -24.47
C ILE A 2 0.41 20.15 -23.31
N THR A 3 0.44 18.82 -23.20
CA THR A 3 -0.01 18.10 -22.01
C THR A 3 0.95 18.47 -20.87
N LYS A 4 0.56 19.42 -20.02
CA LYS A 4 1.28 19.68 -18.77
C LYS A 4 1.16 18.43 -17.91
N PHE A 5 2.26 17.69 -17.76
CA PHE A 5 2.34 16.55 -16.86
C PHE A 5 2.35 17.07 -15.41
N THR A 6 1.18 17.31 -14.83
CA THR A 6 1.02 17.87 -13.49
C THR A 6 0.85 16.78 -12.42
N THR A 7 1.54 15.65 -12.57
CA THR A 7 1.57 14.67 -11.47
C THR A 7 2.46 15.24 -10.37
N PRO A 8 1.93 15.45 -9.15
CA PRO A 8 2.73 16.01 -8.08
C PRO A 8 3.74 14.98 -7.57
N PHE A 9 4.74 15.47 -6.85
CA PHE A 9 5.65 14.65 -6.06
C PHE A 9 4.88 13.65 -5.18
N SER A 10 5.33 12.40 -5.13
CA SER A 10 4.71 11.35 -4.34
C SER A 10 5.71 10.69 -3.38
N GLN A 11 5.38 10.60 -2.11
CA GLN A 11 6.24 10.01 -1.08
C GLN A 11 5.42 9.23 -0.06
N TYR A 12 5.87 8.01 0.25
CA TYR A 12 5.39 7.28 1.42
C TYR A 12 6.04 7.85 2.68
N LEU A 13 5.23 8.19 3.69
CA LEU A 13 5.71 8.70 4.96
C LEU A 13 5.85 7.58 5.99
N CYS A 14 4.75 6.87 6.26
CA CYS A 14 4.69 5.79 7.23
C CYS A 14 3.38 5.01 7.13
N LYS A 15 3.28 3.93 7.89
CA LYS A 15 2.02 3.26 8.24
C LYS A 15 1.77 3.49 9.71
N ASP A 16 0.63 4.07 10.04
CA ASP A 16 0.31 4.35 11.45
C ASP A 16 -0.14 3.10 12.22
N LYS A 17 -0.33 3.26 13.53
CA LYS A 17 -0.75 2.18 14.43
C LYS A 17 -2.14 1.64 14.09
N ASP A 18 -3.00 2.46 13.47
CA ASP A 18 -4.34 2.09 13.05
C ASP A 18 -4.35 1.41 11.66
N GLY A 19 -3.20 1.32 11.01
CA GLY A 19 -2.99 0.65 9.72
C GLY A 19 -3.21 1.53 8.49
N PHE A 20 -3.30 2.86 8.63
CA PHE A 20 -3.35 3.76 7.49
C PHE A 20 -1.96 3.99 6.91
N TYR A 21 -1.85 3.82 5.59
CA TYR A 21 -0.71 4.30 4.80
C TYR A 21 -0.83 5.81 4.66
N ASN A 22 0.18 6.52 5.17
CA ASN A 22 0.31 7.96 5.06
C ASN A 22 1.17 8.28 3.83
N VAL A 23 0.55 8.89 2.82
CA VAL A 23 1.18 9.19 1.52
C VAL A 23 1.07 10.68 1.22
N ARG A 24 2.22 11.33 1.04
CA ARG A 24 2.28 12.72 0.58
C ARG A 24 2.16 12.75 -0.94
N LEU A 25 1.19 13.51 -1.44
CA LEU A 25 1.07 13.85 -2.86
C LEU A 25 1.05 15.38 -2.99
N GLY A 26 2.20 15.97 -3.37
CA GLY A 26 2.40 17.42 -3.39
C GLY A 26 2.35 18.03 -1.97
N PRO A 27 1.52 19.05 -1.72
CA PRO A 27 1.42 19.67 -0.39
C PRO A 27 0.57 18.85 0.59
N LYS A 28 -0.30 17.96 0.11
CA LYS A 28 -1.28 17.23 0.93
C LYS A 28 -0.78 15.85 1.34
N ILE A 29 -1.24 15.37 2.48
CA ILE A 29 -1.01 14.01 2.99
C ILE A 29 -2.34 13.26 2.98
N TYR A 30 -2.35 12.08 2.36
CA TYR A 30 -3.50 11.20 2.22
C TYR A 30 -3.30 9.95 3.06
N LEU A 31 -4.32 9.59 3.83
CA LEU A 31 -4.32 8.45 4.73
C LEU A 31 -5.36 7.45 4.22
N ALA A 32 -4.88 6.27 3.82
CA ALA A 32 -5.74 5.20 3.32
C ALA A 32 -5.46 3.90 4.08
N LYS A 33 -6.50 3.21 4.53
CA LYS A 33 -6.38 1.94 5.27
C LYS A 33 -6.65 0.78 4.33
N LEU A 34 -5.66 -0.11 4.17
CA LEU A 34 -5.76 -1.32 3.36
C LEU A 34 -5.04 -2.48 4.05
N SER A 35 -5.59 -3.69 3.93
CA SER A 35 -4.90 -4.90 4.35
C SER A 35 -3.83 -5.33 3.32
N LEU A 36 -3.18 -6.48 3.52
CA LEU A 36 -2.26 -7.06 2.53
C LEU A 36 -2.98 -7.94 1.48
N ASN A 37 -4.28 -8.20 1.64
CA ASN A 37 -5.09 -9.04 0.75
C ASN A 37 -5.48 -8.29 -0.53
N TYR A 38 -5.90 -8.97 -1.58
CA TYR A 38 -6.38 -8.25 -2.77
C TYR A 38 -7.59 -7.36 -2.42
N THR A 39 -7.54 -6.08 -2.79
CA THR A 39 -8.61 -5.12 -2.48
C THR A 39 -9.26 -4.63 -3.78
N PRO A 40 -10.52 -5.03 -4.07
CA PRO A 40 -11.24 -4.56 -5.26
C PRO A 40 -11.34 -3.03 -5.32
N ASP A 41 -11.42 -2.47 -6.52
CA ASP A 41 -11.38 -1.02 -6.85
C ASP A 41 -10.08 -0.29 -6.52
N PHE A 42 -9.22 -0.87 -5.68
CA PHE A 42 -7.87 -0.37 -5.43
C PHE A 42 -6.83 -1.09 -6.29
N ASP A 43 -6.76 -2.41 -6.17
CA ASP A 43 -5.84 -3.24 -6.93
C ASP A 43 -6.33 -3.46 -8.37
N LYS A 44 -5.38 -3.64 -9.30
CA LYS A 44 -5.69 -3.78 -10.74
C LYS A 44 -6.04 -5.22 -11.11
N GLU A 45 -5.30 -6.18 -10.56
CA GLU A 45 -5.35 -7.59 -10.96
C GLU A 45 -5.42 -8.48 -9.72
N PHE A 46 -6.27 -9.50 -9.79
CA PHE A 46 -6.40 -10.53 -8.76
C PHE A 46 -5.73 -11.82 -9.24
N PHE A 47 -4.71 -12.27 -8.51
CA PHE A 47 -3.95 -13.48 -8.84
C PHE A 47 -4.34 -14.67 -7.95
N GLY A 48 -5.54 -14.64 -7.36
CA GLY A 48 -5.99 -15.62 -6.36
C GLY A 48 -5.57 -15.26 -4.92
N GLY A 49 -6.08 -16.03 -3.96
CA GLY A 49 -5.84 -15.83 -2.53
C GLY A 49 -6.96 -15.10 -1.80
N ALA A 50 -6.66 -14.57 -0.61
CA ALA A 50 -7.64 -13.85 0.19
C ALA A 50 -8.00 -12.50 -0.44
N GLN A 51 -9.29 -12.18 -0.43
CA GLN A 51 -9.84 -10.93 -0.91
C GLN A 51 -10.42 -10.13 0.27
N ASP A 52 -10.23 -8.81 0.24
CA ASP A 52 -10.79 -7.85 1.18
C ASP A 52 -12.07 -7.21 0.62
N GLN A 53 -12.77 -6.43 1.45
CA GLN A 53 -13.89 -5.62 1.00
C GLN A 53 -13.46 -4.64 -0.11
N LYS A 54 -14.40 -4.33 -1.00
CA LYS A 54 -14.24 -3.30 -2.03
C LYS A 54 -13.79 -1.98 -1.40
N PHE A 55 -12.76 -1.36 -1.96
CA PHE A 55 -12.21 -0.12 -1.44
C PHE A 55 -13.15 1.06 -1.68
N ASP A 56 -13.55 1.73 -0.61
CA ASP A 56 -14.27 3.00 -0.68
C ASP A 56 -13.28 4.17 -0.74
N TRP A 57 -13.27 4.88 -1.86
CA TRP A 57 -12.42 6.06 -2.04
C TRP A 57 -12.75 7.20 -1.07
N TYR A 58 -13.99 7.30 -0.59
CA TYR A 58 -14.40 8.33 0.38
C TYR A 58 -13.99 8.00 1.82
N SER A 59 -13.46 6.80 2.08
CA SER A 59 -12.86 6.44 3.37
C SER A 59 -11.48 7.10 3.61
N ILE A 60 -10.88 7.68 2.57
CA ILE A 60 -9.59 8.36 2.64
C ILE A 60 -9.71 9.62 3.49
N ARG A 61 -8.75 9.81 4.40
CA ARG A 61 -8.58 11.06 5.14
C ARG A 61 -7.46 11.89 4.54
N VAL A 62 -7.56 13.20 4.64
CA VAL A 62 -6.61 14.15 4.05
C VAL A 62 -6.16 15.14 5.12
N ARG A 63 -4.87 15.46 5.13
CA ARG A 63 -4.33 16.66 5.78
C ARG A 63 -3.80 17.58 4.70
N ASP A 64 -4.26 18.83 4.70
CA ASP A 64 -3.84 19.80 3.68
C ASP A 64 -2.41 20.33 3.93
N SER A 65 -1.90 20.17 5.14
CA SER A 65 -0.51 20.44 5.55
C SER A 65 -0.04 19.39 6.57
N GLN A 66 1.24 19.41 6.92
CA GLN A 66 1.81 18.41 7.84
C GLN A 66 1.17 18.43 9.24
N ASP A 67 0.85 19.64 9.72
CA ASP A 67 0.22 19.89 11.02
C ASP A 67 -1.27 20.23 10.90
N GLY A 68 -1.84 20.05 9.70
CA GLY A 68 -3.25 20.34 9.44
C GLY A 68 -4.19 19.28 10.02
N GLU A 69 -5.42 19.71 10.29
CA GLU A 69 -6.48 18.83 10.76
C GLU A 69 -6.84 17.76 9.72
N LEU A 70 -7.25 16.60 10.23
CA LEU A 70 -7.76 15.52 9.39
C LEU A 70 -9.18 15.84 8.93
N ARG A 71 -9.36 15.91 7.61
CA ARG A 71 -10.68 15.98 6.99
C ARG A 71 -10.94 14.78 6.10
N GLN A 72 -12.21 14.57 5.78
CA GLN A 72 -12.58 13.61 4.74
C GLN A 72 -12.12 14.10 3.36
N ILE A 73 -11.78 13.16 2.48
CA ILE A 73 -11.50 13.48 1.08
C ILE A 73 -12.74 14.05 0.39
N THR A 74 -12.54 15.03 -0.49
CA THR A 74 -13.63 15.64 -1.25
C THR A 74 -13.70 15.08 -2.66
N THR A 75 -14.84 15.30 -3.34
CA THR A 75 -15.00 14.95 -4.76
C THR A 75 -13.96 15.66 -5.64
N ASP A 76 -13.56 16.89 -5.29
CA ASP A 76 -12.48 17.62 -5.99
C ASP A 76 -11.11 16.94 -5.84
N ASP A 77 -10.81 16.36 -4.68
CA ASP A 77 -9.59 15.58 -4.51
C ASP A 77 -9.61 14.30 -5.38
N LEU A 78 -10.78 13.65 -5.47
CA LEU A 78 -10.96 12.43 -6.27
C LEU A 78 -11.04 12.68 -7.79
N SER A 79 -11.47 13.86 -8.23
CA SER A 79 -11.59 14.22 -9.65
C SER A 79 -10.25 14.45 -10.33
N LYS A 80 -9.17 14.66 -9.54
CA LYS A 80 -7.80 14.82 -10.03
C LYS A 80 -7.37 13.54 -10.76
N THR A 81 -7.15 13.66 -12.07
CA THR A 81 -6.85 12.51 -12.96
C THR A 81 -5.63 11.70 -12.52
N TRP A 82 -4.65 12.33 -11.88
CA TRP A 82 -3.43 11.69 -11.39
C TRP A 82 -3.59 11.04 -10.00
N PHE A 83 -4.62 11.40 -9.22
CA PHE A 83 -4.70 11.08 -7.79
C PHE A 83 -4.74 9.57 -7.53
N LYS A 84 -5.74 8.88 -8.11
CA LYS A 84 -5.94 7.45 -7.87
C LYS A 84 -4.71 6.64 -8.32
N GLY A 85 -4.13 6.97 -9.47
CA GLY A 85 -2.93 6.29 -9.98
C GLY A 85 -1.71 6.50 -9.10
N ALA A 86 -1.45 7.74 -8.66
CA ALA A 86 -0.32 8.05 -7.78
C ALA A 86 -0.44 7.37 -6.42
N LEU A 87 -1.63 7.42 -5.81
CA LEU A 87 -1.88 6.79 -4.50
C LEU A 87 -1.73 5.26 -4.58
N LYS A 88 -2.34 4.63 -5.60
CA LYS A 88 -2.21 3.18 -5.84
C LYS A 88 -0.75 2.76 -5.97
N LYS A 89 0.04 3.50 -6.76
CA LYS A 89 1.46 3.19 -7.00
C LYS A 89 2.25 3.16 -5.69
N VAL A 90 2.13 4.20 -4.87
CA VAL A 90 2.88 4.29 -3.61
C VAL A 90 2.46 3.18 -2.63
N ILE A 91 1.16 3.01 -2.42
CA ILE A 91 0.65 2.04 -1.43
C ILE A 91 0.95 0.61 -1.88
N ASN A 92 0.74 0.26 -3.16
CA ASN A 92 0.99 -1.10 -3.62
C ASN A 92 2.48 -1.46 -3.62
N TYR A 93 3.36 -0.49 -3.83
CA TYR A 93 4.79 -0.69 -3.64
C TYR A 93 5.12 -1.06 -2.18
N GLN A 94 4.56 -0.33 -1.20
CA GLN A 94 4.76 -0.65 0.21
C GLN A 94 4.13 -1.98 0.61
N ARG A 95 2.92 -2.29 0.13
CA ARG A 95 2.27 -3.59 0.35
C ARG A 95 3.08 -4.74 -0.24
N ALA A 96 3.75 -4.55 -1.37
CA ALA A 96 4.64 -5.55 -1.95
C ALA A 96 5.85 -5.81 -1.02
N ILE A 97 6.47 -4.76 -0.48
CA ILE A 97 7.56 -4.90 0.51
C ILE A 97 7.06 -5.65 1.76
N GLU A 98 5.90 -5.26 2.30
CA GLU A 98 5.31 -5.89 3.49
C GLU A 98 4.96 -7.38 3.25
N ARG A 99 4.42 -7.72 2.07
CA ARG A 99 4.14 -9.12 1.69
C ARG A 99 5.43 -9.94 1.61
N THR A 100 6.47 -9.40 0.98
CA THR A 100 7.78 -10.07 0.90
C THR A 100 8.38 -10.26 2.29
N ALA A 101 8.31 -9.24 3.15
CA ALA A 101 8.76 -9.33 4.53
C ALA A 101 8.02 -10.44 5.28
N ARG A 102 6.68 -10.49 5.21
CA ARG A 102 5.86 -11.54 5.83
C ARG A 102 6.21 -12.94 5.34
N ASN A 103 6.38 -13.12 4.03
CA ASN A 103 6.72 -14.42 3.44
C ASN A 103 8.15 -14.86 3.79
N SER A 104 9.10 -13.91 3.87
CA SER A 104 10.47 -14.19 4.29
C SER A 104 10.55 -14.67 5.75
N GLN A 105 9.66 -14.19 6.63
CA GLN A 105 9.58 -14.67 8.01
C GLN A 105 9.05 -16.13 8.07
N GLY A 106 8.08 -16.49 7.24
CA GLY A 106 7.62 -17.88 7.11
C GLY A 106 8.68 -18.83 6.54
N SER A 107 9.53 -18.34 5.64
CA SER A 107 10.59 -19.12 4.99
C SER A 107 11.83 -19.38 5.86
N ARG A 108 11.99 -18.69 7.00
CA ARG A 108 13.06 -18.95 7.99
C ARG A 108 13.01 -20.38 8.54
N TYR A 109 11.84 -21.02 8.50
CA TYR A 109 11.69 -22.47 8.64
C TYR A 109 12.01 -23.17 7.31
N SER A 110 13.29 -23.29 6.94
CA SER A 110 13.73 -24.35 5.99
C SER A 110 15.24 -24.52 5.86
N ALA A 111 16.07 -23.55 6.24
CA ALA A 111 17.52 -23.70 6.13
C ALA A 111 18.04 -24.79 7.08
N ASN A 112 17.71 -24.69 8.38
CA ASN A 112 18.15 -25.67 9.38
C ASN A 112 17.48 -27.04 9.23
N GLN A 113 16.24 -27.10 8.73
CA GLN A 113 15.53 -28.36 8.47
C GLN A 113 16.10 -29.11 7.26
N ARG A 114 16.56 -28.40 6.21
CA ARG A 114 17.26 -29.02 5.07
C ARG A 114 18.59 -29.64 5.49
N THR A 115 19.36 -28.97 6.35
CA THR A 115 20.61 -29.53 6.89
C THR A 115 20.34 -30.76 7.77
N SER A 116 19.30 -30.73 8.61
CA SER A 116 18.93 -31.87 9.45
C SER A 116 18.46 -33.09 8.65
N TYR A 117 17.71 -32.90 7.56
CA TYR A 117 17.26 -34.00 6.69
C TYR A 117 18.45 -34.68 5.99
N ASN A 118 19.39 -33.90 5.46
CA ASN A 118 20.60 -34.45 4.83
C ASN A 118 21.51 -35.19 5.83
N ASN A 119 21.60 -34.71 7.07
CA ASN A 119 22.38 -35.39 8.12
C ASN A 119 21.70 -36.67 8.66
N ALA A 120 20.36 -36.75 8.62
CA ALA A 120 19.61 -37.94 9.02
C ALA A 120 19.64 -39.06 7.97
N GLN A 121 19.92 -38.72 6.71
CA GLN A 121 19.95 -39.67 5.59
C GLN A 121 21.34 -40.28 5.35
N SER A 122 22.35 -39.85 6.10
CA SER A 122 23.75 -40.28 5.98
C SER A 122 24.26 -41.10 7.19
N ASN A 123 23.37 -41.63 8.04
CA ASN A 123 23.69 -42.58 9.11
C ASN A 123 23.06 -43.94 8.83
#